data_AF-A0A2M7XW19-F1
#
_entry.id   AF-A0A2M7XW19-F1
#
_cell.length_a   1.000
_cell.length_b   1.000
_cell.length_c   1.000
_cell.angle_alpha   90.00
_cell.angle_beta   90.00
_cell.angle_gamma   90.00
#
_symmetry.space_group_name_H-M   'P 1'
#
loop_
_entity.id
_entity.type
_entity.pdbx_description
1 polymer ?
#
loop_
_entity_poly.entity_id
_entity_poly.type
_entity_poly.pdbx_seq_one_letter_code
_entity_poly.pdbx_strand_id
1 'polypeptide(L)' 'MLDTIVIIAGLKSKRGASFKVLSLIGTGKFDLVLSVPLLFEYEAVLKRLKPPQLSDSDIDDILDYFCSVATQCK' A
#
# COMPACT_ATOMS: atom_id res chain seq x y z
N MET A 1 9.82 2.39 8.49
CA MET A 1 8.86 3.21 7.74
C MET A 1 8.82 2.67 6.33
N LEU A 2 7.65 2.26 5.82
CA LEU A 2 7.52 1.83 4.44
C LEU A 2 7.47 3.08 3.56
N ASP A 3 8.39 3.19 2.60
CA ASP A 3 8.39 4.31 1.66
C ASP A 3 7.30 4.16 0.59
N THR A 4 6.79 5.30 0.11
CA THR A 4 5.83 5.45 -1.00
C THR A 4 6.21 4.57 -2.20
N ILE A 5 7.52 4.48 -2.48
CA ILE A 5 8.07 3.74 -3.61
C ILE A 5 7.89 2.22 -3.44
N VAL A 6 7.94 1.70 -2.22
CA VAL A 6 7.75 0.26 -1.95
C VAL A 6 6.29 -0.13 -2.15
N ILE A 7 5.34 0.69 -1.68
CA ILE A 7 3.91 0.45 -1.90
C ILE A 7 3.57 0.55 -3.39
N ILE A 8 3.96 1.64 -4.05
CA ILE A 8 3.68 1.83 -5.48
C ILE A 8 4.31 0.72 -6.32
N ALA A 9 5.57 0.35 -6.06
CA ALA A 9 6.25 -0.70 -6.83
C ALA A 9 5.62 -2.08 -6.59
N GLY A 10 5.17 -2.38 -5.36
CA GLY A 10 4.50 -3.64 -5.05
C GLY A 10 3.11 -3.74 -5.67
N LEU A 11 2.34 -2.66 -5.68
CA LEU A 11 1.01 -2.60 -6.29
C LEU A 11 1.05 -2.60 -7.82
N LYS A 12 2.08 -1.99 -8.41
CA LYS A 12 2.26 -1.94 -9.87
C LYS A 12 2.79 -3.25 -10.48
N SER A 13 3.43 -4.12 -9.70
CA SER A 13 4.03 -5.35 -10.24
C SER A 13 4.04 -6.51 -9.25
N LYS A 14 3.33 -7.59 -9.61
CA LYS A 14 3.24 -8.83 -8.83
C LYS A 14 4.52 -9.69 -8.81
N ARG A 15 5.60 -9.27 -9.47
CA ARG A 15 6.85 -10.06 -9.61
C ARG A 15 8.05 -9.46 -8.86
N GLY A 16 7.89 -8.30 -8.24
CA GLY A 16 8.98 -7.58 -7.57
C GLY A 16 9.16 -7.96 -6.10
N ALA A 17 10.34 -7.66 -5.55
CA ALA A 17 10.61 -7.79 -4.11
C ALA A 17 9.61 -6.98 -3.27
N SER A 18 9.17 -5.81 -3.77
CA SER A 18 8.15 -4.99 -3.14
C SER A 18 6.79 -5.70 -3.02
N PHE A 19 6.37 -6.47 -4.03
CA PHE A 19 5.15 -7.27 -3.94
C PHE A 19 5.27 -8.38 -2.89
N LYS A 20 6.46 -8.99 -2.76
CA LYS A 20 6.70 -9.97 -1.71
C LYS A 20 6.62 -9.33 -0.32
N VAL A 21 7.13 -8.11 -0.14
CA VAL A 21 6.96 -7.36 1.11
C VAL A 21 5.47 -7.08 1.38
N LEU A 22 4.71 -6.61 0.38
CA LEU A 22 3.28 -6.39 0.52
C LEU A 22 2.51 -7.67 0.86
N SER A 23 2.88 -8.82 0.27
CA SER A 23 2.25 -10.11 0.55
C SER A 23 2.47 -10.63 1.98
N LEU A 24 3.44 -10.04 2.69
CA LEU A 24 3.75 -10.38 4.08
C LEU A 24 3.08 -9.42 5.07
N ILE A 25 2.42 -8.35 4.60
CA ILE A 25 1.61 -7.47 5.45
C ILE A 25 0.47 -8.30 6.07
N GLY A 26 0.17 -8.06 7.34
CA GLY A 26 -0.87 -8.79 8.08
C GLY A 26 -0.49 -10.22 8.50
N THR A 27 0.70 -10.71 8.14
CA THR A 27 1.17 -12.05 8.55
C THR A 27 1.83 -12.08 9.93
N GLY A 28 1.92 -10.94 10.63
CA GLY A 28 2.59 -10.80 11.91
C GLY A 28 4.13 -10.84 11.85
N LYS A 29 4.72 -10.88 10.64
CA LYS A 29 6.19 -10.86 10.47
C LYS A 29 6.82 -9.50 10.66
N PHE A 30 6.04 -8.43 10.57
CA PHE A 30 6.45 -7.06 10.87
C PHE A 30 5.21 -6.21 11.14
N ASP A 31 5.41 -5.11 11.87
CA ASP A 31 4.39 -4.10 12.10
C ASP A 31 4.34 -3.12 10.92
N LEU A 32 3.14 -2.91 10.38
CA LEU A 32 2.90 -1.84 9.42
C LEU A 32 2.66 -0.54 10.18
N VAL A 33 3.58 0.42 10.02
CA VAL A 33 3.46 1.78 10.56
C VAL A 33 3.10 2.71 9.40
N LEU A 34 1.94 3.33 9.48
CA LEU A 34 1.40 4.17 8.41
C LEU A 34 0.79 5.43 9.02
N SER A 35 1.12 6.61 8.50
CA SER A 35 0.46 7.84 8.96
C SER A 35 -0.72 8.18 8.04
N VAL A 36 -1.74 8.82 8.61
CA VAL A 36 -2.91 9.30 7.86
C VAL A 36 -2.52 10.16 6.65
N PRO A 37 -1.63 11.17 6.77
CA PRO A 37 -1.20 11.96 5.61
C PRO A 37 -0.50 11.12 4.53
N LEU A 38 0.29 10.11 4.91
CA LEU A 38 0.94 9.23 3.93
C LEU A 38 -0.07 8.39 3.14
N LEU A 39 -1.15 7.93 3.78
CA LEU A 39 -2.22 7.18 3.11
C LEU A 39 -2.85 7.99 1.97
N PHE A 40 -3.18 9.26 2.23
CA PHE A 40 -3.76 10.16 1.22
C PHE A 40 -2.77 10.51 0.11
N GLU A 41 -1.48 10.64 0.43
CA GLU A 41 -0.45 10.81 -0.59
C GLU A 41 -0.38 9.58 -1.52
N TYR A 42 -0.51 8.37 -0.98
CA TYR A 42 -0.50 7.14 -1.78
C TYR A 42 -1.73 7.05 -2.67
N GLU A 43 -2.91 7.32 -2.13
CA GLU A 43 -4.16 7.37 -2.88
C GLU A 43 -4.04 8.34 -4.06
N ALA A 44 -3.62 9.58 -3.81
CA ALA A 44 -3.46 10.60 -4.84
C ALA A 44 -2.44 10.21 -5.92
N VAL A 45 -1.31 9.61 -5.53
CA VAL A 45 -0.29 9.17 -6.48
C VAL A 45 -0.76 7.97 -7.31
N LEU A 46 -1.41 6.98 -6.70
CA LEU A 46 -1.91 5.78 -7.39
C LEU A 46 -3.04 6.13 -8.36
N LYS A 47 -4.03 6.94 -7.92
CA LYS A 47 -5.13 7.43 -8.78
C LYS A 47 -4.62 8.33 -9.91
N ARG A 48 -3.51 9.05 -9.71
CA ARG A 48 -2.84 9.81 -10.78
C ARG A 48 -2.10 8.91 -11.78
N LEU A 49 -1.41 7.88 -11.28
CA LEU A 49 -0.63 6.97 -12.13
C LEU A 49 -1.51 6.00 -12.94
N LYS A 50 -2.75 5.76 -12.50
CA LYS A 50 -3.73 4.85 -13.13
C LYS A 50 -3.11 3.56 -13.65
N PRO A 51 -2.53 2.74 -12.75
CA PRO A 51 -1.96 1.47 -13.16
C PRO A 51 -3.04 0.61 -13.84
N PRO A 52 -2.79 0.05 -15.03
CA PRO A 52 -3.84 -0.61 -15.83
C PRO A 52 -4.38 -1.91 -15.20
N GLN A 53 -3.78 -2.37 -14.09
CA GLN A 53 -4.22 -3.56 -13.37
C GLN A 53 -5.02 -3.25 -12.09
N LEU A 54 -5.25 -1.98 -11.76
CA LEU A 54 -5.98 -1.54 -10.57
C LEU A 54 -6.99 -0.46 -10.96
N SER A 55 -8.24 -0.68 -10.57
CA SER A 55 -9.27 0.36 -10.56
C SER A 55 -9.09 1.30 -9.37
N ASP A 56 -9.73 2.46 -9.41
CA ASP A 56 -9.75 3.38 -8.27
C ASP A 56 -10.34 2.71 -7.02
N SER A 57 -11.36 1.85 -7.19
CA SER A 57 -11.91 1.02 -6.12
C SER A 57 -10.93 -0.02 -5.58
N ASP A 58 -10.13 -0.66 -6.44
CA ASP A 58 -9.10 -1.61 -5.97
C ASP A 58 -8.03 -0.87 -5.14
N ILE A 59 -7.71 0.37 -5.51
CA ILE A 59 -6.77 1.20 -4.75
C ILE A 59 -7.36 1.50 -3.37
N ASP A 60 -8.62 1.92 -3.30
CA ASP A 60 -9.31 2.25 -2.05
C ASP A 60 -9.40 1.02 -1.13
N ASP A 61 -9.82 -0.14 -1.64
CA ASP A 61 -9.90 -1.39 -0.87
C ASP A 61 -8.55 -1.83 -0.29
N ILE A 62 -7.47 -1.65 -1.04
CA ILE A 62 -6.11 -1.99 -0.59
C ILE A 62 -5.64 -1.03 0.50
N LEU A 63 -5.91 0.27 0.36
CA LEU A 63 -5.56 1.28 1.35
C LEU A 63 -6.36 1.08 2.65
N ASP A 64 -7.63 0.73 2.54
CA ASP A 64 -8.48 0.36 3.69
C ASP A 64 -7.94 -0.88 4.39
N TYR A 65 -7.52 -1.91 3.64
CA TYR A 65 -6.86 -3.07 4.22
C TYR A 65 -5.58 -2.69 4.97
N PHE A 66 -4.72 -1.86 4.38
CA PHE A 66 -3.51 -1.38 5.05
C PHE A 66 -3.84 -0.61 6.34
N CYS A 67 -4.88 0.22 6.33
CA CYS A 67 -5.35 0.90 7.53
C CYS A 67 -5.82 -0.09 8.61
N SER A 68 -6.52 -1.16 8.22
CA SER A 68 -7.05 -2.17 9.16
C SER A 68 -5.97 -3.00 9.86
N VAL A 69 -4.81 -3.20 9.22
CA VAL A 69 -3.69 -4.00 9.74
C VAL A 69 -2.53 -3.15 10.26
N ALA A 70 -2.58 -1.83 10.06
CA ALA A 70 -1.57 -0.92 10.58
C ALA A 70 -1.69 -0.83 12.10
N THR A 71 -0.59 -1.11 12.80
CA THR A 71 -0.53 -1.08 14.27
C THR A 71 -0.68 0.35 14.81
N GLN A 72 -0.45 1.36 13.97
CA GLN A 72 -0.62 2.76 14.31
C GLN A 72 -0.94 3.58 13.07
N CYS A 73 -2.21 4.01 12.93
CA CYS A 73 -2.62 5.13 12.08
C CYS A 73 -2.61 6.40 12.94
N LYS A 74 -1.59 7.25 12.76
CA LYS A 74 -1.48 8.56 13.42
C LYS A 74 -1.37 9.70 12.42
#